data_AF-A0A2E8NNQ2-F1
#
_entry.id   AF-A0A2E8NNQ2-F1
#
_cell.length_a   1.000
_cell.length_b   1.000
_cell.length_c   1.000
_cell.angle_alpha   90.00
_cell.angle_beta   90.00
_cell.angle_gamma   90.00
#
_symmetry.space_group_name_H-M   'P 1'
#
loop_
_entity.id
_entity.type
_entity.pdbx_description
1 polymer ?
#
loop_
_entity_poly.entity_id
_entity_poly.type
_entity_poly.pdbx_seq_one_letter_code
_entity_poly.pdbx_strand_id
1 'polypeptide(L)' 'MSRLPDGKISGDFDPGVTEVAGWGTPVPGGGGAMTNGMLMENTVFAAENRG' A
#
# COMPACT_ATOMS: atom_id res chain seq x y z
N MET A 1 7.37 -4.62 5.35
CA MET A 1 8.11 -4.02 4.21
C MET A 1 9.58 -3.83 4.55
N SER A 2 10.49 -4.33 3.72
CA SER A 2 11.94 -4.19 3.91
C SER A 2 12.62 -3.75 2.62
N ARG A 3 13.84 -3.22 2.72
CA ARG A 3 14.65 -2.89 1.54
C ARG A 3 15.71 -3.98 1.35
N LEU A 4 15.81 -4.49 0.14
CA LEU A 4 16.80 -5.49 -0.25
C LEU A 4 18.19 -4.83 -0.45
N PRO A 5 19.29 -5.62 -0.43
CA PRO A 5 20.64 -5.10 -0.67
C PRO A 5 20.82 -4.41 -2.03
N ASP A 6 20.00 -4.76 -3.03
CA ASP A 6 19.96 -4.13 -4.35
C ASP A 6 19.11 -2.84 -4.40
N GLY A 7 18.57 -2.41 -3.26
CA GLY A 7 17.75 -1.21 -3.12
C GLY A 7 16.28 -1.39 -3.45
N LYS A 8 15.82 -2.56 -3.91
CA LYS A 8 14.40 -2.82 -4.16
C LYS A 8 13.61 -2.92 -2.87
N ILE A 9 12.31 -2.66 -2.96
CA ILE A 9 11.40 -2.76 -1.82
C ILE A 9 10.71 -4.13 -1.87
N SER A 10 10.80 -4.89 -0.78
CA SER A 10 10.17 -6.18 -0.61
C SER A 10 8.94 -6.09 0.29
N GLY A 11 7.88 -6.80 -0.11
CA GLY A 11 6.69 -7.03 0.70
C GLY A 11 6.92 -8.10 1.76
N ASP A 12 5.89 -8.37 2.57
CA ASP A 12 5.96 -9.35 3.66
C ASP A 12 5.51 -10.77 3.22
N PHE A 13 5.03 -10.91 1.98
CA PHE A 13 4.61 -12.19 1.40
C PHE A 13 5.70 -12.80 0.52
N ASP A 14 5.79 -14.14 0.54
CA ASP A 14 6.62 -14.87 -0.40
C ASP A 14 6.09 -14.70 -1.84
N PRO A 15 6.97 -14.55 -2.86
CA PRO A 15 6.53 -14.42 -4.25
C PRO A 15 5.62 -15.56 -4.73
N GLY A 16 5.80 -16.79 -4.23
CA GLY A 16 4.97 -17.95 -4.61
C GLY A 16 3.50 -17.84 -4.19
N VAL A 17 3.15 -16.91 -3.28
CA VAL A 17 1.75 -16.67 -2.87
C VAL A 17 0.88 -16.24 -4.05
N THR A 18 1.45 -15.60 -5.07
CA THR A 18 0.70 -15.14 -6.25
C THR A 18 0.12 -16.28 -7.09
N GLU A 19 0.63 -17.50 -6.95
CA GLU A 19 0.15 -18.68 -7.69
C GLU A 19 -1.13 -19.28 -7.07
N VAL A 20 -1.36 -19.02 -5.78
CA VAL A 20 -2.49 -19.56 -5.02
C VAL A 20 -3.55 -18.49 -4.75
N ALA A 21 -3.13 -17.25 -4.54
CA ALA A 21 -4.02 -16.15 -4.21
C ALA A 21 -4.84 -15.71 -5.43
N GLY A 22 -6.17 -15.62 -5.27
CA GLY A 22 -7.05 -15.07 -6.31
C GLY A 22 -6.86 -13.57 -6.56
N TRP A 23 -6.30 -12.86 -5.58
CA TRP A 23 -6.00 -11.42 -5.64
C TRP A 23 -4.76 -11.12 -4.80
N GLY A 24 -3.95 -10.15 -5.22
CA GLY A 24 -2.77 -9.70 -4.50
C GLY A 24 -2.48 -8.22 -4.71
N THR A 25 -1.97 -7.55 -3.67
CA THR A 25 -1.55 -6.14 -3.76
C THR A 25 -0.08 -6.06 -4.18
N PRO A 26 0.26 -5.37 -5.28
CA PRO A 26 1.63 -5.32 -5.77
C PRO A 26 2.55 -4.55 -4.82
N VAL A 27 3.82 -4.95 -4.80
CA VAL A 27 4.89 -4.28 -4.08
C VAL A 27 6.05 -4.00 -5.04
N PRO A 28 6.46 -2.73 -5.22
CA PRO A 28 5.82 -1.50 -4.72
C PRO A 28 4.50 -1.17 -5.45
N GLY A 29 3.67 -0.31 -4.86
CA GLY A 29 2.50 0.30 -5.54
C GLY A 29 1.12 -0.06 -5.00
N GLY A 30 1.02 -1.00 -4.07
CA GLY A 30 -0.24 -1.36 -3.40
C GLY A 30 -0.57 -0.45 -2.21
N GLY A 31 -0.61 -1.04 -1.01
CA GLY A 31 -1.13 -0.38 0.20
C GLY A 31 -0.48 0.97 0.57
N GLY A 32 0.79 1.19 0.21
CA GLY A 32 1.46 2.47 0.46
C GLY A 32 0.83 3.64 -0.31
N ALA A 33 0.44 3.43 -1.56
CA ALA A 33 -0.23 4.47 -2.36
C ALA A 33 -1.63 4.78 -1.80
N MET A 34 -2.37 3.75 -1.40
CA MET A 34 -3.69 3.91 -0.80
C MET A 34 -3.64 4.63 0.56
N THR A 35 -2.60 4.43 1.36
CA THR A 35 -2.46 5.14 2.65
C THR A 35 -2.42 6.65 2.44
N ASN A 36 -1.66 7.13 1.45
CA ASN A 36 -1.63 8.55 1.11
C ASN A 36 -2.98 9.03 0.55
N GLY A 37 -3.64 8.21 -0.29
CA GLY A 37 -4.98 8.53 -0.79
C GLY A 37 -6.00 8.71 0.33
N MET A 38 -6.08 7.75 1.25
CA MET A 38 -6.98 7.81 2.40
C MET A 38 -6.66 8.96 3.34
N LEU A 39 -5.37 9.29 3.53
CA LEU A 39 -4.98 10.48 4.31
C LEU A 39 -5.56 11.76 3.70
N MET A 40 -5.43 11.93 2.38
CA MET A 40 -5.96 13.10 1.68
C MET A 40 -7.49 13.15 1.72
N GLU A 41 -8.15 12.02 1.47
CA GLU A 41 -9.62 11.89 1.57
C GLU A 41 -10.11 12.28 2.97
N ASN A 42 -9.53 11.69 4.01
CA ASN A 42 -9.88 12.00 5.39
C ASN A 42 -9.61 13.47 5.76
N THR A 43 -8.56 14.07 5.19
CA THR A 43 -8.24 15.49 5.42
C THR A 43 -9.31 16.39 4.82
N VAL A 44 -9.73 16.12 3.57
CA VAL A 44 -10.82 16.86 2.90
C VAL A 44 -12.13 16.67 3.67
N PHE A 45 -12.49 15.43 3.98
CA PHE A 45 -13.69 15.12 4.75
C PHE A 45 -13.72 15.86 6.10
N ALA A 46 -12.60 15.87 6.83
CA ALA A 46 -12.52 16.57 8.10
C ALA A 46 -12.64 18.10 7.92
N ALA A 47 -12.11 18.68 6.85
CA ALA A 47 -12.22 20.11 6.56
C ALA A 47 -13.67 20.51 6.22
N GLU A 48 -14.37 19.69 5.42
CA GLU A 48 -15.76 19.94 5.02
C GLU A 48 -16.73 19.81 6.21
N ASN A 49 -16.46 18.93 7.17
CA ASN A 49 -17.33 18.66 8.31
C ASN A 49 -16.94 19.42 9.60
N ARG A 50 -15.97 20.34 9.54
CA ARG A 50 -15.44 21.08 10.71
C ARG A 50 -16.25 22.32 11.12
N GLY A 51 -17.51 22.41 10.67
CA GLY A 51 -18.44 23.51 10.99
C GLY A 51 -18.56 23.80 12.47
#